data_AF-A0A4R9QTT5-F1
#
_entry.id   AF-A0A4R9QTT5-F1
#
_cell.length_a   1.000
_cell.length_b   1.000
_cell.length_c   1.000
_cell.angle_alpha   90.00
_cell.angle_beta   90.00
_cell.angle_gamma   90.00
#
_symmetry.space_group_name_H-M   'P 1'
#
loop_
_entity.id
_entity.type
_entity.pdbx_description
1 polymer ?
#
loop_
_entity_poly.entity_id
_entity_poly.type
_entity_poly.pdbx_seq_one_letter_code
_entity_poly.pdbx_strand_id
1 'polypeptide(L)'
;MSTRKSRIRTLTDEDEAKIQKQIAADPDDAEATDEQLAQAMPFAKAVPELFESIRRARGRPAAEKPKQIVSIRLDQDVISKFKATGKGWQARINEVLKNAKVG
;
A
#
# COMPACT_ATOMS: atom_id res chain seq x y z
N MET A 1 10.35 -17.60 11.86
CA MET A 1 9.56 -17.03 10.75
C MET A 1 8.23 -17.74 10.73
N SER A 2 7.12 -17.07 11.04
CA SER A 2 5.79 -17.69 11.04
C SER A 2 5.06 -17.27 9.78
N THR A 3 5.04 -18.15 8.79
CA THR A 3 4.30 -17.94 7.53
C THR A 3 2.85 -18.29 7.81
N ARG A 4 2.00 -17.30 8.09
CA ARG A 4 0.55 -17.54 8.12
C ARG A 4 0.11 -17.91 6.70
N LYS A 5 -0.22 -19.19 6.48
CA LYS A 5 -0.88 -19.69 5.28
C LYS A 5 -2.16 -18.87 5.07
N SER A 6 -2.41 -18.38 3.85
CA SER A 6 -3.60 -17.59 3.51
C SER A 6 -4.87 -18.32 3.99
N ARG A 7 -5.72 -17.61 4.74
CA ARG A 7 -7.00 -18.12 5.29
C ARG A 7 -8.14 -18.05 4.26
N ILE A 8 -7.83 -17.68 3.02
CA ILE A 8 -8.81 -17.47 1.96
C ILE A 8 -8.87 -18.75 1.12
N ARG A 9 -10.04 -19.38 1.06
CA ARG A 9 -10.30 -20.54 0.19
C ARG A 9 -10.20 -20.08 -1.27
N THR A 10 -9.51 -20.85 -2.10
CA THR A 10 -9.50 -20.67 -3.55
C THR A 10 -10.87 -21.00 -4.13
N LEU A 11 -11.40 -20.11 -4.97
CA LEU A 11 -12.66 -20.29 -5.68
C LEU A 11 -12.48 -21.39 -6.74
N THR A 12 -13.36 -22.39 -6.74
CA THR A 12 -13.39 -23.42 -7.79
C THR A 12 -14.29 -22.97 -8.93
N ASP A 13 -14.13 -23.55 -10.12
CA ASP A 13 -14.97 -23.24 -11.28
C ASP A 13 -16.46 -23.54 -10.99
N GLU A 14 -16.75 -24.57 -10.18
CA GLU A 14 -18.10 -24.87 -9.72
C GLU A 14 -18.67 -23.79 -8.79
N ASP A 15 -17.81 -23.24 -7.92
CA ASP A 15 -18.21 -22.16 -7.01
C ASP A 15 -18.46 -20.86 -7.80
N GLU A 16 -17.61 -20.55 -8.79
CA GLU A 16 -17.83 -19.42 -9.73
C GLU A 16 -19.13 -19.58 -10.51
N ALA A 17 -19.39 -20.75 -11.09
CA ALA A 17 -20.62 -21.00 -11.86
C ALA A 17 -21.90 -20.85 -11.01
N LYS A 18 -21.85 -21.22 -9.72
CA LYS A 18 -22.96 -21.01 -8.78
C LYS A 18 -23.18 -19.53 -8.50
N ILE A 19 -22.10 -18.75 -8.30
CA ILE A 19 -22.18 -17.30 -8.08
C ILE A 19 -22.79 -16.61 -9.31
N GLN A 20 -22.31 -16.92 -10.51
CA GLN A 20 -22.85 -16.35 -11.75
C GLN A 20 -24.33 -16.67 -11.95
N LYS A 21 -24.75 -17.90 -11.64
CA LYS A 21 -26.17 -18.28 -11.69
C LYS A 21 -27.03 -17.50 -10.69
N GLN A 22 -26.49 -17.20 -9.51
CA GLN A 22 -27.20 -16.40 -8.50
C GLN A 22 -27.35 -14.95 -8.94
N ILE A 23 -26.27 -14.33 -9.41
CA ILE A 23 -26.29 -12.96 -9.96
C ILE A 23 -27.30 -12.86 -11.10
N ALA A 24 -27.27 -13.79 -12.06
CA ALA A 24 -28.18 -13.77 -13.21
C ALA A 24 -29.66 -14.01 -12.86
N ALA A 25 -29.94 -14.61 -11.69
CA ALA A 25 -31.30 -14.86 -11.23
C ALA A 25 -31.86 -13.71 -10.37
N ASP A 26 -31.00 -12.80 -9.91
CA ASP A 26 -31.38 -11.68 -9.07
C ASP A 26 -31.74 -10.45 -9.93
N PRO A 27 -33.02 -10.01 -9.94
CA PRO A 27 -33.43 -8.84 -10.71
C PRO A 27 -32.84 -7.52 -10.21
N ASP A 28 -32.38 -7.46 -8.95
CA ASP A 28 -31.78 -6.25 -8.35
C ASP A 28 -30.29 -6.11 -8.69
N ASP A 29 -29.63 -7.19 -9.14
CA ASP A 29 -28.22 -7.23 -9.56
C ASP A 29 -28.06 -7.16 -11.09
N ALA A 30 -28.99 -6.50 -11.78
CA ALA A 30 -28.88 -6.28 -13.23
C ALA A 30 -27.65 -5.42 -13.59
N GLU A 31 -26.95 -5.80 -14.66
CA GLU A 31 -25.83 -5.01 -15.18
C GLU A 31 -26.31 -3.63 -15.67
N ALA A 32 -25.56 -2.58 -15.32
CA ALA A 32 -25.86 -1.22 -15.77
C ALA A 32 -25.64 -1.08 -17.28
N THR A 33 -26.59 -0.49 -17.99
CA THR A 33 -26.44 -0.18 -19.42
C THR A 33 -25.55 1.04 -19.64
N ASP A 34 -25.00 1.19 -20.85
CA ASP A 34 -24.17 2.34 -21.20
C ASP A 34 -24.92 3.66 -21.05
N GLU A 35 -26.22 3.70 -21.35
CA GLU A 35 -27.06 4.89 -21.18
C GLU A 35 -27.25 5.24 -19.70
N GLN A 36 -27.41 4.24 -18.84
CA GLN A 36 -27.52 4.42 -17.39
C GLN A 36 -26.19 4.91 -16.81
N LEU A 37 -25.07 4.36 -17.26
CA LEU A 37 -23.74 4.78 -16.83
C LEU A 37 -23.41 6.21 -17.31
N ALA A 38 -23.84 6.59 -18.51
CA ALA A 38 -23.66 7.95 -19.03
C ALA A 38 -24.41 9.01 -18.19
N GLN A 39 -25.50 8.61 -17.53
CA GLN A 39 -26.27 9.47 -16.63
C GLN A 39 -25.76 9.44 -15.18
N ALA A 40 -24.82 8.55 -14.85
CA ALA A 40 -24.32 8.40 -13.50
C ALA A 40 -23.60 9.66 -13.00
N MET A 41 -23.84 10.01 -11.75
CA MET A 41 -23.11 11.11 -11.11
C MET A 41 -21.72 10.64 -10.65
N PRO A 42 -20.65 11.42 -10.91
CA PRO A 42 -19.34 11.15 -10.34
C PRO A 42 -19.40 11.04 -8.82
N PHE A 43 -18.66 10.10 -8.24
CA PHE A 43 -18.63 9.84 -6.80
C PHE A 43 -18.39 11.10 -5.96
N ALA A 44 -17.49 11.98 -6.41
CA ALA A 44 -17.18 13.25 -5.73
C ALA A 44 -18.41 14.19 -5.61
N LYS A 45 -19.36 14.10 -6.55
CA LYS A 45 -20.61 14.87 -6.51
C LYS A 45 -21.71 14.13 -5.74
N ALA A 46 -21.75 12.80 -5.85
CA ALA A 46 -22.77 11.98 -5.20
C ALA A 46 -22.60 11.92 -3.67
N VAL A 47 -21.35 11.85 -3.18
CA VAL A 47 -21.05 11.75 -1.73
C VAL A 47 -19.88 12.67 -1.35
N PRO A 48 -20.08 14.00 -1.37
CA PRO A 48 -18.99 14.97 -1.26
C PRO A 48 -18.21 14.92 0.06
N GLU A 49 -18.91 14.70 1.19
CA GLU A 49 -18.27 14.63 2.50
C GLU A 49 -17.32 13.43 2.63
N LEU A 50 -17.77 12.26 2.15
CA LEU A 50 -16.97 11.03 2.15
C LEU A 50 -15.77 11.19 1.20
N PHE A 51 -15.98 11.75 0.01
CA PHE A 51 -14.90 12.01 -0.94
C PHE A 51 -13.80 12.89 -0.33
N GLU A 52 -14.17 14.00 0.32
CA GLU A 52 -13.19 14.87 1.00
C GLU A 52 -12.49 14.17 2.17
N SER A 53 -13.21 13.35 2.95
CA SER A 53 -12.60 12.60 4.06
C SER A 53 -11.51 11.62 3.58
N ILE A 54 -11.76 10.90 2.47
CA ILE A 54 -10.82 9.97 1.86
C ILE A 54 -9.65 10.73 1.23
N ARG A 55 -9.92 11.87 0.58
CA ARG A 55 -8.89 12.71 -0.05
C ARG A 55 -7.89 13.26 0.98
N ARG A 56 -8.37 13.64 2.17
CA ARG A 56 -7.54 14.09 3.30
C ARG A 56 -6.66 12.96 3.88
N ALA A 57 -7.05 11.70 3.71
CA ALA A 57 -6.38 10.54 4.27
C ALA A 57 -5.19 10.00 3.45
N ARG A 58 -4.68 10.73 2.42
CA ARG A 58 -3.50 10.28 1.65
C ARG A 58 -2.22 10.31 2.50
N GLY A 59 -1.99 9.21 3.22
CA GLY A 59 -0.69 8.80 3.75
C GLY A 59 -0.12 9.66 4.88
N ARG A 60 1.08 9.28 5.33
CA ARG A 60 1.86 10.13 6.24
C ARG A 60 2.15 11.45 5.51
N PRO A 61 1.96 12.62 6.16
CA PRO A 61 2.36 13.90 5.60
C PRO A 61 3.78 13.83 5.05
N ALA A 62 4.00 14.46 3.89
CA ALA A 62 5.34 14.54 3.33
C ALA A 62 6.28 15.18 4.36
N ALA A 63 7.39 14.52 4.68
CA ALA A 63 8.40 15.10 5.55
C ALA A 63 9.07 16.28 4.84
N GLU A 64 9.26 17.41 5.53
CA GLU A 64 9.93 18.58 4.95
C GLU A 64 11.36 18.27 4.45
N LYS A 65 12.04 17.35 5.14
CA LYS A 65 13.40 16.89 4.82
C LYS A 65 13.44 15.36 4.79
N PRO A 66 13.02 14.71 3.69
CA PRO A 66 13.04 13.26 3.60
C PRO A 66 14.49 12.75 3.52
N LYS A 67 14.73 11.56 4.07
CA LYS A 67 16.02 10.87 3.89
C LYS A 67 16.19 10.54 2.41
N GLN A 68 17.34 10.88 1.84
CA GLN A 68 17.67 10.52 0.46
C GLN A 68 18.28 9.12 0.42
N ILE A 69 17.83 8.30 -0.53
CA ILE A 69 18.43 6.99 -0.81
C ILE A 69 19.63 7.25 -1.72
N VAL A 70 20.83 7.07 -1.19
CA VAL A 70 22.08 7.18 -1.94
C VAL A 70 22.79 5.82 -1.95
N SER A 71 23.41 5.47 -3.08
CA SER A 71 24.21 4.26 -3.21
C SER A 71 25.68 4.59 -2.95
N ILE A 72 26.15 4.36 -1.73
CA ILE A 72 27.56 4.49 -1.34
C ILE A 72 28.17 3.12 -1.04
N ARG A 73 29.45 2.94 -1.34
CA ARG A 73 30.21 1.75 -0.91
C ARG A 73 30.88 2.08 0.41
N LEU A 74 30.73 1.18 1.38
CA LEU A 74 31.35 1.25 2.70
C LEU A 74 32.19 0.00 2.91
N ASP A 75 33.26 0.12 3.69
CA ASP A 75 34.10 -1.04 4.04
C ASP A 75 33.30 -2.14 4.72
N GLN A 76 33.68 -3.39 4.44
CA GLN A 76 33.01 -4.57 4.96
C GLN A 76 33.00 -4.60 6.50
N ASP A 77 34.09 -4.16 7.13
CA ASP A 77 34.21 -4.12 8.59
C ASP A 77 33.26 -3.11 9.22
N VAL A 78 33.04 -1.96 8.57
CA VAL A 78 32.07 -0.96 9.00
C VAL A 78 30.67 -1.55 8.95
N ILE A 79 30.28 -2.15 7.82
CA ILE A 79 28.96 -2.77 7.67
C ILE A 79 28.75 -3.88 8.71
N SER A 80 29.75 -4.73 8.91
CA SER A 80 29.69 -5.85 9.86
C SER A 80 29.53 -5.36 11.31
N LYS A 81 30.32 -4.35 11.70
CA LYS A 81 30.25 -3.72 13.03
C LYS A 81 28.87 -3.13 13.30
N PHE A 82 28.29 -2.41 12.35
CA PHE A 82 26.95 -1.86 12.54
C PHE A 82 25.87 -2.95 12.51
N LYS A 83 25.91 -3.92 11.59
CA LYS A 83 24.93 -5.02 11.55
C LYS A 83 24.89 -5.83 12.86
N ALA A 84 26.02 -6.01 13.54
CA ALA A 84 26.09 -6.66 14.85
C ALA A 84 25.27 -5.93 15.93
N THR A 85 24.97 -4.63 15.76
CA THR A 85 24.09 -3.87 16.66
C THR A 85 22.60 -4.20 16.50
N GLY A 86 22.25 -5.10 15.57
CA GLY A 86 20.88 -5.58 15.36
C GLY A 86 19.95 -4.56 14.71
N LYS A 87 18.64 -4.67 15.00
CA LYS A 87 17.60 -3.80 14.43
C LYS A 87 17.97 -2.32 14.64
N GLY A 88 17.87 -1.54 13.57
CA GLY A 88 18.18 -0.11 13.57
C GLY A 88 19.64 0.25 13.23
N TRP A 89 20.48 -0.71 12.84
CA TRP A 89 21.88 -0.43 12.49
C TRP A 89 22.06 0.63 11.39
N GLN A 90 21.16 0.67 10.39
CA GLN A 90 21.15 1.69 9.34
C GLN A 90 20.88 3.11 9.88
N ALA A 91 20.05 3.23 10.93
CA ALA A 91 19.84 4.51 11.57
C ALA A 91 21.08 4.93 12.38
N ARG A 92 21.74 3.98 13.06
CA ARG A 92 22.98 4.25 13.81
C ARG A 92 24.11 4.72 12.91
N ILE A 93 24.32 4.08 11.76
CA ILE A 93 25.36 4.54 10.82
C ILE A 93 25.04 5.93 10.26
N ASN A 94 23.77 6.24 10.00
CA ASN A 94 23.35 7.58 9.60
C ASN A 94 23.70 8.65 10.66
N GLU A 95 23.46 8.38 11.95
CA GLU A 95 23.82 9.33 13.01
C GLU A 95 25.33 9.55 13.13
N VAL A 96 26.14 8.51 12.87
CA VAL A 96 27.61 8.68 12.82
C VAL A 96 28.01 9.56 11.64
N LEU A 97 27.47 9.31 10.44
CA LEU A 97 27.75 10.12 9.26
C LEU A 97 27.31 11.58 9.43
N LYS A 98 26.21 11.83 10.13
CA LYS A 98 25.71 13.17 10.43
C LYS A 98 26.66 13.99 11.31
N ASN A 99 27.41 13.34 12.19
CA ASN A 99 28.39 13.98 13.08
C ASN A 99 29.82 13.97 12.52
N ALA A 100 30.02 13.43 11.31
CA ALA A 100 31.33 13.42 10.68
C ALA A 100 31.75 14.85 10.32
N LYS A 101 33.02 15.19 10.60
CA LYS A 101 33.60 16.45 10.13
C LYS A 101 33.95 16.29 8.65
N VAL A 102 33.44 17.20 7.83
CA VAL A 102 33.89 17.37 6.45
C VAL A 102 34.96 18.46 6.49
N GLY A 103 36.11 18.20 5.89
CA GLY A 103 37.25 19.14 5.84
C GLY A 103 36.93 20.41 5.07
#